data_AF-A0AAW3ENU7-F1
#
_entry.id   AF-A0AAW3ENU7-F1
#
_cell.length_a   1.000
_cell.length_b   1.000
_cell.length_c   1.000
_cell.angle_alpha   90.00
_cell.angle_beta   90.00
_cell.angle_gamma   90.00
#
_symmetry.space_group_name_H-M   'P 1'
#
loop_
_entity.id
_entity.type
_entity.pdbx_description
1 polymer ?
#
loop_
_entity_poly.entity_id
_entity_poly.type
_entity_poly.pdbx_seq_one_letter_code
_entity_poly.pdbx_strand_id
1 'polypeptide(L)' 'MIRVIYQGDDGVAILDPNTGFGLSATDIGKKDVPVGVPFWVMDISAFMDSPVESWEIDTTVAPSGIGGTYDQD' A
#
# COMPACT_ATOMS: atom_id res chain seq x y z
N MET A 1 8.55 2.59 -9.54
CA MET A 1 7.58 1.48 -9.51
C MET A 1 6.56 1.70 -8.39
N ILE A 2 5.30 2.02 -8.72
CA ILE A 2 4.25 2.31 -7.73
C ILE A 2 3.79 1.02 -7.04
N ARG A 3 3.70 1.05 -5.72
CA ARG A 3 3.16 -0.01 -4.86
C ARG A 3 2.24 0.55 -3.81
N VAL A 4 1.38 -0.31 -3.28
CA VAL A 4 0.61 -0.08 -2.07
C VAL A 4 1.37 -0.75 -0.92
N ILE A 5 1.76 0.01 0.08
CA ILE A 5 2.54 -0.43 1.25
C ILE A 5 1.67 -0.31 2.49
N TYR A 6 1.67 -1.32 3.35
CA TYR A 6 0.92 -1.30 4.61
C TYR A 6 1.61 -2.17 5.67
N GLN A 7 1.25 -1.95 6.93
CA GLN A 7 1.73 -2.78 8.02
C GLN A 7 0.94 -4.10 8.04
N GLY A 8 1.62 -5.20 7.75
CA GLY A 8 1.10 -6.56 7.93
C GLY A 8 1.53 -7.17 9.27
N ASP A 9 1.08 -8.39 9.51
CA ASP A 9 1.33 -9.12 10.78
C ASP A 9 2.81 -9.44 10.99
N ASP A 10 3.55 -9.72 9.91
CA ASP A 10 4.97 -10.09 9.93
C ASP A 10 5.91 -8.95 9.48
N GLY A 11 5.42 -7.70 9.39
CA GLY A 11 6.20 -6.55 8.95
C GLY A 11 5.59 -5.79 7.79
N VAL A 12 6.43 -5.16 6.97
CA VAL A 12 5.96 -4.37 5.81
C VAL A 12 5.42 -5.27 4.72
N ALA A 13 4.15 -5.10 4.38
CA ALA A 13 3.50 -5.79 3.28
C ALA A 13 3.47 -4.91 2.03
N ILE A 14 3.68 -5.53 0.87
CA ILE A 14 3.70 -4.87 -0.44
C ILE A 14 2.59 -5.48 -1.30
N LEU A 15 1.72 -4.63 -1.82
CA LEU A 15 0.74 -4.98 -2.83
C LEU A 15 1.15 -4.34 -4.16
N ASP A 16 1.12 -5.14 -5.22
CA ASP A 16 1.38 -4.72 -6.61
C ASP A 16 0.06 -4.40 -7.31
N PRO A 17 -0.33 -3.11 -7.39
CA PRO A 17 -1.61 -2.73 -7.97
C PRO A 17 -1.58 -2.91 -9.49
N ASN A 18 -2.40 -3.80 -10.02
CA ASN A 18 -2.63 -3.85 -11.46
C ASN A 18 -3.58 -2.72 -11.89
N THR A 19 -3.00 -1.57 -12.22
CA THR A 19 -3.76 -0.38 -12.65
C THR A 19 -4.23 -0.45 -14.11
N GLY A 20 -3.99 -1.56 -14.83
CA GLY A 20 -4.37 -1.71 -16.24
C GLY A 20 -5.88 -1.86 -16.49
N PHE A 21 -6.68 -2.05 -15.44
CA PHE A 21 -8.12 -2.33 -15.52
C PHE A 21 -9.00 -1.19 -14.99
N GLY A 22 -8.49 0.05 -15.00
CA GLY A 22 -9.28 1.25 -14.68
C GLY A 22 -9.40 1.56 -13.18
N LEU A 23 -8.73 0.81 -12.30
CA LEU A 23 -8.61 1.14 -10.89
C LEU A 23 -7.29 1.84 -10.60
N SER A 24 -7.34 2.90 -9.78
CA SER A 24 -6.12 3.53 -9.29
C SER A 24 -5.45 2.64 -8.23
N ALA A 25 -4.15 2.85 -7.98
CA ALA A 25 -3.46 2.16 -6.89
C ALA A 25 -4.10 2.45 -5.53
N THR A 26 -4.67 3.65 -5.33
CA THR A 26 -5.42 4.00 -4.13
C THR A 26 -6.71 3.20 -4.01
N ASP A 27 -7.47 3.03 -5.10
CA ASP A 27 -8.70 2.23 -5.08
C ASP A 27 -8.42 0.76 -4.80
N ILE A 28 -7.36 0.23 -5.41
CA ILE A 28 -6.88 -1.12 -5.13
C ILE A 28 -6.47 -1.23 -3.65
N GLY A 29 -5.75 -0.24 -3.11
CA GLY A 29 -5.40 -0.20 -1.69
C GLY A 29 -6.65 -0.21 -0.80
N LYS A 30 -7.65 0.62 -1.09
CA LYS A 30 -8.91 0.62 -0.34
C LYS A 30 -9.67 -0.71 -0.43
N LYS A 31 -9.54 -1.45 -1.53
CA LYS A 31 -10.25 -2.71 -1.79
C LYS A 31 -9.56 -3.91 -1.15
N ASP A 32 -8.23 -3.98 -1.28
CA ASP A 32 -7.45 -5.21 -1.02
C ASP A 32 -6.59 -5.13 0.25
N VAL A 33 -6.35 -3.93 0.81
CA VAL A 33 -5.73 -3.81 2.13
C VAL A 33 -6.76 -4.18 3.20
N PRO A 34 -6.36 -4.90 4.27
CA PRO A 34 -7.29 -5.29 5.33
C PRO A 34 -8.07 -4.12 5.94
N VAL A 35 -9.30 -4.40 6.38
CA VAL A 35 -10.21 -3.38 6.91
C VAL A 35 -9.59 -2.62 8.08
N GLY A 36 -9.61 -1.28 8.00
CA GLY A 36 -9.09 -0.42 9.06
C GLY A 36 -7.57 -0.25 9.08
N VAL A 37 -6.85 -0.92 8.19
CA VAL A 37 -5.38 -0.79 8.09
C VAL A 37 -5.01 0.39 7.19
N PRO A 38 -4.21 1.35 7.66
CA PRO A 38 -3.71 2.43 6.83
C PRO A 38 -2.70 1.90 5.80
N PHE A 39 -2.71 2.50 4.61
CA PHE A 39 -1.76 2.19 3.55
C PHE A 39 -1.22 3.44 2.87
N TRP A 40 -0.08 3.28 2.20
CA TRP A 40 0.61 4.32 1.45
C TRP A 40 0.81 3.88 0.00
N VAL A 41 0.57 4.78 -0.94
CA VAL A 41 0.88 4.58 -2.35
C VAL A 41 2.15 5.34 -2.67
N MET A 42 3.23 4.63 -3.01
CA MET A 42 4.52 5.26 -3.28
C MET A 42 5.35 4.50 -4.30
N ASP A 43 6.32 5.20 -4.88
CA ASP A 43 7.35 4.61 -5.72
C ASP A 43 8.43 3.97 -4.85
N ILE A 44 8.56 2.64 -4.91
CA ILE A 44 9.54 1.91 -4.09
C ILE A 44 10.89 1.67 -4.78
N SER A 45 11.09 2.20 -5.99
CA SER A 45 12.30 1.88 -6.76
C SER A 45 13.59 2.29 -6.05
N ALA A 46 13.53 3.29 -5.17
CA ALA A 46 14.66 3.72 -4.34
C ALA A 46 15.00 2.78 -3.17
N PHE A 47 14.12 1.84 -2.82
CA PHE A 47 14.28 0.96 -1.65
C PHE A 47 14.63 -0.48 -2.05
N MET A 48 14.59 -0.81 -3.34
CA MET A 48 14.79 -2.18 -3.84
C MET A 48 16.18 -2.76 -3.55
N ASP A 49 17.16 -1.93 -3.19
CA ASP A 49 18.50 -2.38 -2.79
C ASP A 49 18.56 -2.94 -1.35
N SER A 50 17.48 -2.80 -0.57
CA SER A 50 17.38 -3.33 0.80
C SER A 50 16.29 -4.40 0.90
N PRO A 51 16.49 -5.46 1.70
CA PRO A 51 15.46 -6.47 1.91
C PRO A 51 14.21 -5.87 2.55
N VAL A 52 13.03 -6.26 2.09
CA VAL A 52 11.74 -5.72 2.59
C VAL A 52 11.56 -5.94 4.10
N GLU A 53 12.11 -7.03 4.64
CA GLU A 53 12.05 -7.31 6.09
C GLU A 53 12.79 -6.29 6.95
N SER A 54 13.69 -5.49 6.36
CA SER A 54 14.36 -4.39 7.07
C SER A 54 13.68 -3.04 6.88
N TRP A 55 12.54 -2.99 6.18
CA TRP A 55 11.81 -1.75 5.96
C TRP A 55 10.93 -1.43 7.16
N GLU A 56 10.73 -0.14 7.41
CA GLU A 56 9.83 0.36 8.43
C GLU A 56 8.91 1.41 7.81
N ILE A 57 7.66 1.46 8.27
CA ILE A 57 6.71 2.47 7.82
C ILE A 57 6.85 3.72 8.67
N ASP A 58 7.16 4.83 8.04
CA ASP A 58 7.12 6.14 8.68
C ASP A 58 5.67 6.59 8.88
N THR A 59 5.16 6.36 10.09
CA THR A 59 3.79 6.74 10.49
C THR A 59 3.60 8.24 10.68
N THR A 60 4.66 9.05 10.59
CA THR A 60 4.53 10.52 10.57
C THR A 60 4.02 11.04 9.23
N VAL A 61 4.17 10.25 8.16
CA VAL A 61 3.60 10.53 6.84
C VAL A 61 2.15 10.08 6.81
N ALA A 62 1.25 10.98 6.43
CA ALA A 62 -0.17 10.66 6.31
C ALA A 62 -0.42 9.51 5.32
N PRO A 63 -1.30 8.55 5.65
CA PRO A 63 -1.62 7.45 4.76
C PRO A 63 -2.38 7.93 3.52
N SER A 64 -2.18 7.24 2.40
CA SER A 64 -2.92 7.48 1.16
C SER A 64 -4.37 7.00 1.24
N GLY A 65 -4.68 6.09 2.17
CA GLY A 65 -6.04 5.63 2.45
C GLY A 65 -6.09 4.58 3.56
N ILE A 66 -7.30 4.09 3.82
CA ILE A 66 -7.59 3.03 4.78
C ILE A 66 -8.20 1.84 4.04
N GLY A 67 -7.72 0.63 4.30
CA GLY A 67 -8.26 -0.60 3.74
C GLY A 67 -9.72 -0.85 4.13
N GLY A 68 -10.47 -1.51 3.25
CA GLY A 68 -11.89 -1.78 3.41
C GLY A 68 -12.82 -0.57 3.17
N THR A 69 -12.31 0.53 2.62
CA THR A 69 -13.10 1.75 2.35
C THR A 69 -13.40 1.96 0.87
N TYR A 70 -13.20 0.92 0.05
CA TYR A 70 -13.52 0.99 -1.37
C TYR A 70 -15.03 0.92 -1.55
N ASP A 71 -15.59 1.97 -2.16
CA ASP A 71 -17.01 2.08 -2.48
C ASP A 71 -17.14 2.16 -4.00
N GLN A 72 -17.83 1.18 -4.60
CA GLN A 72 -18.26 1.23 -6.00
C GLN A 72 -19.65 1.84 -6.00
N ASP A 73 -19.72 3.17 -6.19
CA ASP A 73 -20.96 3.83 -6.62
C ASP A 73 -21.29 3.45 -8.07
#